data_AF-A0A7C7PCQ7-F1
#
_entry.id   AF-A0A7C7PCQ7-F1
#
_cell.length_a   1.000
_cell.length_b   1.000
_cell.length_c   1.000
_cell.angle_alpha   90.00
_cell.angle_beta   90.00
_cell.angle_gamma   90.00
#
_symmetry.space_group_name_H-M   'P 1'
#
loop_
_entity.id
_entity.type
_entity.pdbx_description
1 polymer ?
#
loop_
_entity_poly.entity_id
_entity_poly.type
_entity_poly.pdbx_seq_one_letter_code
_entity_poly.pdbx_strand_id
1 'polypeptide(L)' 'MVIRQIKQIIDGLKTTDGAGVNLTRFIGGPELNMLDPFLLLDEFGSDNPDDYIAGFPPHPHRGFETI' A
#
# COMPACT_ATOMS: atom_id res chain seq x y z
N MET A 1 -18.22 -22.57 -15.10
CA MET A 1 -17.28 -21.81 -14.26
C MET A 1 -16.41 -20.98 -15.19
N VAL A 2 -16.38 -19.66 -15.02
CA VAL A 2 -15.56 -18.78 -15.89
C VAL A 2 -14.16 -18.70 -15.30
N ILE A 3 -13.14 -19.03 -16.09
CA ILE A 3 -11.74 -18.87 -15.70
C ILE A 3 -11.36 -17.42 -15.93
N ARG A 4 -10.97 -16.72 -14.85
CA ARG A 4 -10.44 -15.36 -14.95
C ARG A 4 -9.01 -15.42 -15.48
N GLN A 5 -8.69 -14.51 -16.40
CA GLN A 5 -7.33 -14.33 -16.92
C GLN A 5 -6.68 -13.13 -16.25
N ILE A 6 -5.37 -13.19 -16.06
CA ILE A 6 -4.58 -12.06 -15.58
C ILE A 6 -4.56 -11.01 -16.70
N LYS A 7 -5.02 -9.80 -16.40
CA LYS A 7 -5.03 -8.68 -17.35
C LYS A 7 -3.73 -7.87 -17.31
N GLN A 8 -3.14 -7.74 -16.13
CA GLN A 8 -1.94 -6.95 -15.89
C GLN A 8 -1.21 -7.51 -14.66
N ILE A 9 0.11 -7.44 -14.69
CA ILE A 9 1.01 -7.69 -13.56
C ILE A 9 1.71 -6.36 -13.29
N ILE A 10 1.81 -5.97 -12.02
CA ILE A 10 2.37 -4.70 -11.57
C ILE A 10 3.34 -5.00 -10.44
N ASP A 11 4.53 -4.41 -10.51
CA ASP A 11 5.52 -4.51 -9.44
C ASP A 11 5.26 -3.43 -8.39
N GLY A 12 5.57 -3.75 -7.14
CA GLY A 12 5.41 -2.82 -6.04
C GLY A 12 6.44 -1.69 -6.07
N LEU A 13 5.99 -0.47 -5.78
CA LEU A 13 6.85 0.71 -5.69
C LEU A 13 7.39 0.87 -4.26
N LYS A 14 8.71 0.77 -4.08
CA LYS A 14 9.39 1.10 -2.82
C LYS A 14 9.21 2.58 -2.49
N THR A 15 8.69 2.90 -1.30
CA THR A 15 8.47 4.28 -0.86
C THR A 15 8.46 4.39 0.67
N THR A 16 8.19 5.59 1.18
CA THR A 16 8.08 5.91 2.60
C THR A 16 6.79 6.64 2.93
N ASP A 17 6.25 6.40 4.12
CA ASP A 17 5.04 7.08 4.62
C ASP A 17 5.11 7.27 6.16
N GLY A 18 4.11 7.94 6.75
CA GLY A 18 4.04 8.18 8.19
C GLY A 18 5.28 8.94 8.71
N ALA A 19 5.88 8.43 9.78
CA ALA A 19 7.11 8.97 10.35
C ALA A 19 8.39 8.35 9.73
N GLY A 20 8.35 8.06 8.42
CA GLY A 20 9.49 7.50 7.68
C GLY A 20 9.47 5.97 7.54
N VAL A 21 8.29 5.35 7.67
CA VAL A 21 8.13 3.89 7.51
C VAL A 21 8.40 3.49 6.07
N ASN A 22 9.34 2.58 5.86
CA ASN A 22 9.61 1.97 4.55
C ASN A 22 8.50 0.97 4.20
N LEU A 23 7.96 1.07 2.99
CA LEU A 23 6.91 0.20 2.50
C LEU A 23 7.00 -0.02 0.98
N THR A 24 6.25 -1.00 0.49
CA THR A 24 6.05 -1.29 -0.93
C THR A 24 4.58 -1.01 -1.29
N ARG A 25 4.33 -0.05 -2.19
CA ARG A 25 2.98 0.34 -2.63
C ARG A 25 2.56 -0.36 -3.91
N PHE A 26 1.39 -0.98 -3.92
CA PHE A 26 0.83 -1.71 -5.08
C PHE A 26 -0.41 -1.03 -5.69
N ILE A 27 -1.32 -0.50 -4.87
CA ILE A 27 -2.47 0.32 -5.29
C ILE A 27 -2.31 1.71 -4.68
N GLY A 28 -2.67 2.77 -5.41
CA GLY A 28 -2.43 4.17 -5.01
C GLY A 28 -1.15 4.77 -5.60
N GLY A 29 -0.47 4.03 -6.48
CA GLY A 29 0.75 4.45 -7.18
C GLY A 29 0.50 4.97 -8.59
N PRO A 30 1.55 5.41 -9.30
CA PRO A 30 1.42 5.93 -10.67
C PRO A 30 0.96 4.88 -11.69
N GLU A 31 1.35 3.61 -11.52
CA GLU A 31 0.97 2.53 -12.45
C GLU A 31 -0.45 1.99 -12.21
N LEU A 32 -0.91 2.00 -10.95
CA LEU A 32 -2.27 1.64 -10.55
C LEU A 32 -2.75 2.57 -9.45
N ASN A 33 -3.36 3.68 -9.87
CA ASN A 33 -3.85 4.71 -8.95
C ASN A 33 -5.01 4.18 -8.09
N MET A 34 -5.96 3.47 -8.69
CA MET A 34 -7.13 2.93 -7.99
C MET A 34 -7.60 1.65 -8.66
N LEU A 35 -8.14 0.72 -7.88
CA LEU A 35 -8.82 -0.48 -8.36
C LEU A 35 -10.14 -0.63 -7.62
N ASP A 36 -11.19 0.06 -8.08
CA ASP A 36 -12.51 0.08 -7.44
C ASP A 36 -12.96 -1.32 -6.96
N PRO A 37 -13.23 -1.52 -5.66
CA PRO A 37 -13.37 -0.53 -4.57
C PRO A 37 -12.11 -0.22 -3.74
N PHE A 38 -10.95 -0.75 -4.11
CA PHE A 38 -9.70 -0.59 -3.40
C PHE A 38 -8.97 0.71 -3.77
N LEU A 39 -8.65 1.51 -2.75
CA LEU A 39 -8.00 2.82 -2.90
C LEU A 39 -6.48 2.74 -2.76
N LEU A 40 -5.99 1.86 -1.87
CA LEU A 40 -4.58 1.77 -1.51
C LEU A 40 -4.27 0.37 -1.00
N LEU A 41 -3.08 -0.14 -1.34
CA LEU A 41 -2.55 -1.39 -0.81
C LEU A 41 -1.04 -1.22 -0.64
N ASP A 42 -0.61 -1.20 0.61
CA ASP A 42 0.80 -1.11 0.99
C ASP A 42 1.20 -2.38 1.75
N GLU A 43 2.37 -2.92 1.41
CA GLU A 43 3.05 -3.93 2.20
C GLU A 43 4.17 -3.24 2.99
N PHE A 44 4.17 -3.39 4.30
CA PHE A 44 5.27 -2.93 5.15
C PHE A 44 5.62 -4.00 6.18
N GLY A 45 6.89 -4.07 6.51
CA GLY A 45 7.48 -5.12 7.32
C GLY A 45 8.95 -5.27 6.96
N SER A 46 9.81 -5.22 7.96
CA SER A 46 11.25 -5.35 7.80
C SER A 46 11.84 -6.09 8.99
N ASP A 47 12.95 -6.79 8.78
CA ASP A 47 13.76 -7.34 9.87
C ASP A 47 14.59 -6.25 10.56
N ASN A 48 14.72 -5.07 9.93
CA ASN A 48 15.36 -3.90 10.52
C ASN A 48 14.31 -2.99 11.19
N PRO A 49 14.31 -2.85 12.53
CA PRO A 49 13.36 -1.99 13.24
C PRO A 49 13.38 -0.53 12.79
N ASP A 50 14.54 -0.01 12.39
CA ASP A 50 14.67 1.40 11.98
C ASP A 50 13.78 1.74 10.77
N ASP A 51 13.39 0.72 9.98
CA ASP A 51 12.53 0.88 8.82
C ASP A 51 11.05 1.11 9.17
N TYR A 52 10.60 0.84 10.40
CA TYR A 52 9.18 0.94 10.75
C TYR A 52 8.88 1.44 12.16
N ILE A 53 9.87 1.51 13.06
CA ILE A 53 9.66 1.75 14.49
C ILE A 53 9.02 3.10 14.81
N ALA A 54 9.23 4.11 13.95
CA ALA A 54 8.59 5.42 14.09
C ALA A 54 7.08 5.38 13.79
N GLY A 55 6.65 4.39 12.98
CA GLY A 55 5.25 4.06 12.73
C GLY A 55 4.45 5.17 12.05
N PHE A 56 3.15 5.14 12.30
CA PHE A 56 2.18 6.08 11.77
C PHE A 56 1.59 6.88 12.95
N PRO A 57 2.07 8.12 13.19
CA PRO A 57 1.50 8.99 14.23
C PRO A 57 0.00 9.21 14.02
N PRO A 58 -0.77 9.66 15.03
CA PRO A 58 -2.19 9.93 14.89
C PRO A 58 -2.51 10.80 13.67
N HIS A 59 -3.34 10.29 12.77
CA HIS A 59 -3.76 10.97 11.54
C HIS A 59 -5.22 10.65 11.21
N PRO A 60 -5.95 11.56 10.54
CA PRO A 60 -7.37 11.38 10.29
C PRO A 60 -7.64 10.45 9.09
N HIS A 61 -8.79 9.77 9.15
CA HIS A 61 -9.42 9.06 8.03
C HIS A 61 -10.88 9.47 7.91
N ARG A 62 -11.44 9.51 6.69
CA ARG A 62 -12.84 9.85 6.45
C ARG A 62 -13.33 9.21 5.15
N GLY A 63 -14.48 8.53 5.20
CA GLY A 63 -15.22 8.09 4.02
C GLY A 63 -14.76 6.76 3.40
N PHE A 64 -13.88 6.01 4.08
CA PHE A 64 -13.42 4.68 3.68
C PHE A 64 -12.98 3.87 4.92
N GLU A 65 -12.55 2.63 4.69
CA GLU A 65 -12.07 1.70 5.70
C GLU A 65 -10.60 1.35 5.47
N THR A 66 -9.83 1.22 6.55
CA THR A 66 -8.47 0.67 6.57
C THR A 66 -8.53 -0.70 7.24
N ILE A 67 -7.94 -1.73 6.62
CA ILE A 67 -7.94 -3.12 7.11
C ILE A 67 -6.52 -3.55 7.46
#